data_AF-A0A3P1BC16-F1
#
_entry.id   AF-A0A3P1BC16-F1
#
_cell.length_a   1.000
_cell.length_b   1.000
_cell.length_c   1.000
_cell.angle_alpha   90.00
_cell.angle_beta   90.00
_cell.angle_gamma   90.00
#
_symmetry.space_group_name_H-M   'P 1'
#
loop_
_entity.id
_entity.type
_entity.pdbx_description
1 polymer ?
#
loop_
_entity_poly.entity_id
_entity_poly.type
_entity_poly.pdbx_seq_one_letter_code
_entity_poly.pdbx_strand_id
1 'polypeptide(L)'
;MAKVTDEKHTGDVARFETDFAIDVQLGRLHAISWNDLLLDATTLTHLKKEAHRLIEHYLGYLPSDTAILPFEPYLRALIQSYRQSQLTQYDYCHQLEEHIKLIRNKDMESTYNTYVTDDKTIYKNYEETFIPFGQVAKSRLMGFLGYEPKLEHSVVAEMWLRHMIANDTIDLPDAMTSIDQKAAAMIKYREILLESGRAIADSSPLFRLTVSQQL
;
A
#
# COMPACT_ATOMS: atom_id res chain seq x y z
N MET A 1 -16.60 23.10 20.01
CA MET A 1 -16.28 21.79 20.62
C MET A 1 -17.51 21.10 21.18
N ALA A 2 -18.25 21.69 22.14
CA ALA A 2 -19.44 21.05 22.75
C ALA A 2 -20.51 20.54 21.76
N LYS A 3 -20.71 21.22 20.63
CA LYS A 3 -21.73 20.85 19.64
C LYS A 3 -21.42 19.56 18.85
N VAL A 4 -20.13 19.23 18.67
CA VAL A 4 -19.69 18.05 17.89
C VAL A 4 -19.71 16.78 18.75
N THR A 5 -19.41 16.89 20.05
CA THR A 5 -19.47 15.79 21.01
C THR A 5 -20.91 15.31 21.26
N ASP A 6 -21.89 16.22 21.27
CA ASP A 6 -23.30 15.87 21.51
C ASP A 6 -23.97 15.18 20.29
N GLU A 7 -23.65 15.59 19.07
CA GLU A 7 -24.34 15.12 17.86
C GLU A 7 -23.90 13.72 17.39
N LYS A 8 -22.65 13.29 17.68
CA LYS A 8 -22.10 12.00 17.22
C LYS A 8 -21.70 11.02 18.33
N HIS A 9 -21.36 11.52 19.52
CA HIS A 9 -20.81 10.71 20.60
C HIS A 9 -21.65 10.75 21.88
N THR A 10 -22.87 11.32 21.85
CA THR A 10 -23.80 11.35 22.99
C THR A 10 -23.17 11.89 24.28
N GLY A 11 -22.22 12.84 24.17
CA GLY A 11 -21.50 13.40 25.32
C GLY A 11 -20.39 12.51 25.89
N ASP A 12 -20.04 11.39 25.27
CA ASP A 12 -18.90 10.55 25.65
C ASP A 12 -17.58 11.18 25.16
N VAL A 13 -17.01 12.03 26.02
CA VAL A 13 -15.78 12.77 25.77
C VAL A 13 -14.58 11.83 25.55
N ALA A 14 -14.51 10.71 26.28
CA ALA A 14 -13.38 9.78 26.17
C ALA A 14 -13.39 9.05 24.82
N ARG A 15 -14.57 8.66 24.34
CA ARG A 15 -14.74 8.08 23.01
C ARG A 15 -14.41 9.09 21.91
N PHE A 16 -14.87 10.34 22.04
CA PHE A 16 -14.51 11.40 21.10
C PHE A 16 -13.01 11.67 21.04
N GLU A 17 -12.32 11.73 22.18
CA GLU A 17 -10.87 11.96 22.21
C GLU A 17 -10.09 10.82 21.53
N THR A 18 -10.55 9.57 21.71
CA THR A 18 -9.96 8.40 21.07
C THR A 18 -10.20 8.40 19.56
N ASP A 19 -11.44 8.60 19.12
CA ASP A 19 -11.81 8.67 17.70
C ASP A 19 -11.08 9.84 17.01
N PHE A 20 -10.99 11.00 17.66
CA PHE A 20 -10.25 12.16 17.15
C PHE A 20 -8.74 11.91 17.05
N ALA A 21 -8.14 11.25 18.04
CA ALA A 21 -6.72 10.89 18.00
C ALA A 21 -6.42 9.92 16.85
N ILE A 22 -7.31 8.95 16.61
CA ILE A 22 -7.23 8.04 15.47
C ILE A 22 -7.35 8.82 14.15
N ASP A 23 -8.34 9.69 14.02
CA ASP A 23 -8.56 10.50 12.81
C ASP A 23 -7.37 11.44 12.52
N VAL A 24 -6.76 12.03 13.55
CA VAL A 24 -5.56 12.85 13.39
C VAL A 24 -4.36 12.00 12.95
N GLN A 25 -4.20 10.79 13.48
CA GLN A 25 -3.15 9.88 13.03
C GLN A 25 -3.36 9.44 11.57
N LEU A 26 -4.60 9.07 11.21
CA LEU A 26 -4.97 8.75 9.82
C LEU A 26 -4.73 9.95 8.90
N GLY A 27 -5.13 11.15 9.31
CA GLY A 27 -4.89 12.38 8.56
C GLY A 27 -3.40 12.65 8.33
N ARG A 28 -2.54 12.33 9.30
CA ARG A 28 -1.08 12.43 9.15
C ARG A 28 -0.50 11.40 8.18
N LEU A 29 -1.06 10.19 8.11
CA LEU A 29 -0.64 9.19 7.13
C LEU A 29 -0.87 9.63 5.68
N HIS A 30 -1.87 10.48 5.47
CA HIS A 30 -2.22 11.04 4.16
C HIS A 30 -1.65 12.44 3.92
N ALA A 31 -0.87 13.00 4.85
CA ALA A 31 -0.27 14.31 4.69
C ALA A 31 0.88 14.27 3.67
N ILE A 32 0.85 15.20 2.71
CA ILE A 32 1.92 15.38 1.72
C ILE A 32 2.67 16.66 2.07
N SER A 33 4.00 16.61 2.04
CA SER A 33 4.83 17.79 2.26
C SER A 33 4.72 18.76 1.07
N TRP A 34 4.65 20.06 1.34
CA TRP A 34 4.74 21.09 0.30
C TRP A 34 6.03 20.96 -0.52
N ASN A 35 7.12 20.51 0.09
CA ASN A 35 8.38 20.29 -0.62
C ASN A 35 8.26 19.15 -1.63
N ASP A 36 7.53 18.08 -1.30
CA ASP A 36 7.33 16.95 -2.22
C ASP A 36 6.50 17.39 -3.43
N LEU A 37 5.47 18.20 -3.20
CA LEU A 37 4.66 18.81 -4.28
C LEU A 37 5.51 19.73 -5.17
N LEU A 38 6.38 20.55 -4.57
CA LEU A 38 7.27 21.44 -5.30
C LEU A 38 8.26 20.64 -6.17
N LEU A 39 8.87 19.59 -5.62
CA LEU A 39 9.80 18.72 -6.34
C LEU A 39 9.10 17.98 -7.49
N ASP A 40 7.90 17.45 -7.26
CA ASP A 40 7.08 16.81 -8.29
C ASP A 40 6.76 17.77 -9.45
N ALA A 41 6.42 19.02 -9.14
CA ALA A 41 6.05 20.02 -10.13
C ALA A 41 7.24 20.57 -10.95
N THR A 42 8.47 20.46 -10.44
CA THR A 42 9.65 21.11 -11.01
C THR A 42 10.67 20.14 -11.61
N THR A 43 10.78 18.92 -11.09
CA THR A 43 11.83 17.98 -11.47
C THR A 43 11.45 17.21 -12.72
N LEU A 44 12.15 17.47 -13.84
CA LEU A 44 12.12 16.65 -15.07
C LEU A 44 10.70 16.18 -15.46
N THR A 45 9.73 17.08 -15.47
CA THR A 45 8.29 16.75 -15.52
C THR A 45 7.87 15.92 -16.74
N HIS A 46 8.60 16.04 -17.85
CA HIS A 46 8.40 15.23 -19.05
C HIS A 46 8.66 13.72 -18.85
N LEU A 47 9.34 13.32 -17.78
CA LEU A 47 9.62 11.92 -17.43
C LEU A 47 8.63 11.30 -16.43
N LYS A 48 7.70 12.10 -15.86
CA LYS A 48 6.75 11.63 -14.84
C LYS A 48 5.99 10.37 -15.25
N LYS A 49 5.43 10.39 -16.46
CA LYS A 49 4.65 9.26 -16.98
C LYS A 49 5.48 7.98 -17.12
N GLU A 50 6.76 8.11 -17.42
CA GLU A 50 7.67 6.98 -17.56
C GLU A 50 8.07 6.41 -16.20
N ALA A 51 8.40 7.27 -15.24
CA ALA A 51 8.67 6.85 -13.87
C ALA A 51 7.45 6.14 -13.24
N HIS A 52 6.23 6.65 -13.43
CA HIS A 52 5.01 5.97 -12.99
C HIS A 52 4.84 4.59 -13.62
N ARG A 53 5.13 4.45 -14.93
CA ARG A 53 5.10 3.13 -15.61
C ARG A 53 6.15 2.17 -15.06
N LEU A 54 7.33 2.65 -14.67
CA LEU A 54 8.34 1.80 -14.03
C LEU A 54 7.87 1.33 -12.66
N ILE A 55 7.31 2.23 -11.83
CA ILE A 55 6.72 1.85 -10.53
C ILE A 55 5.66 0.77 -10.73
N GLU A 56 4.70 1.00 -11.63
CA GLU A 56 3.63 0.05 -11.93
C GLU A 56 4.16 -1.26 -12.51
N HIS A 57 5.19 -1.22 -13.35
CA HIS A 57 5.81 -2.43 -13.89
C HIS A 57 6.46 -3.27 -12.79
N TYR A 58 7.18 -2.66 -11.85
CA TYR A 58 7.87 -3.42 -10.81
C TYR A 58 6.93 -3.91 -9.70
N LEU A 59 5.90 -3.13 -9.36
CA LEU A 59 4.98 -3.47 -8.28
C LEU A 59 3.72 -4.22 -8.75
N GLY A 60 3.37 -4.12 -10.04
CA GLY A 60 2.11 -4.60 -10.59
C GLY A 60 0.91 -3.67 -10.33
N TYR A 61 1.13 -2.56 -9.61
CA TYR A 61 0.14 -1.52 -9.33
C TYR A 61 0.83 -0.17 -9.16
N LEU A 62 0.08 0.92 -9.28
CA LEU A 62 0.56 2.27 -8.98
C LEU A 62 0.11 2.65 -7.54
N PRO A 63 1.05 2.86 -6.59
CA PRO A 63 0.71 3.33 -5.25
C PRO A 63 0.06 4.72 -5.24
N SER A 64 -0.43 5.16 -4.07
CA SER A 64 -0.97 6.51 -3.92
C SER A 64 0.12 7.59 -3.99
N ASP A 65 -0.27 8.82 -4.32
CA ASP A 65 0.65 9.96 -4.36
C ASP A 65 1.39 10.17 -3.04
N THR A 66 0.76 9.86 -1.90
CA THR A 66 1.40 9.92 -0.56
C THR A 66 2.60 9.00 -0.42
N ALA A 67 2.63 7.89 -1.16
CA ALA A 67 3.75 6.94 -1.20
C ALA A 67 4.75 7.28 -2.32
N ILE A 68 4.26 7.81 -3.44
CA ILE A 68 5.07 8.07 -4.65
C ILE A 68 5.86 9.37 -4.54
N LEU A 69 5.20 10.48 -4.17
CA LEU A 69 5.77 11.83 -4.28
C LEU A 69 7.12 12.03 -3.57
N PRO A 70 7.38 11.45 -2.38
CA PRO A 70 8.66 11.63 -1.71
C PRO A 70 9.86 11.03 -2.47
N PHE A 71 9.64 10.08 -3.38
CA PHE A 71 10.72 9.30 -4.00
C PHE A 71 10.73 9.35 -5.54
N GLU A 72 9.58 9.54 -6.19
CA GLU A 72 9.47 9.46 -7.65
C GLU A 72 10.27 10.53 -8.42
N PRO A 73 10.44 11.78 -7.94
CA PRO A 73 11.33 12.74 -8.60
C PRO A 73 12.77 12.22 -8.78
N TYR A 74 13.25 11.36 -7.86
CA TYR A 74 14.56 10.71 -8.00
C TYR A 74 14.55 9.68 -9.14
N LEU A 75 13.46 8.93 -9.33
CA LEU A 75 13.33 8.01 -10.46
C LEU A 75 13.45 8.74 -11.81
N ARG A 76 12.89 9.95 -11.92
CA ARG A 76 13.07 10.80 -13.12
C ARG A 76 14.54 11.14 -13.35
N ALA A 77 15.26 11.48 -12.29
CA ALA A 77 16.70 11.75 -12.36
C ALA A 77 17.49 10.49 -12.78
N LEU A 78 17.18 9.31 -12.22
CA LEU A 78 17.79 8.04 -12.62
C LEU A 78 17.58 7.73 -14.11
N ILE A 79 16.35 7.89 -14.62
CA ILE A 79 16.01 7.69 -16.03
C ILE A 79 16.86 8.62 -16.90
N GLN A 80 16.95 9.91 -16.54
CA GLN A 80 17.73 10.90 -17.26
C GLN A 80 19.22 10.55 -17.28
N SER A 81 19.80 10.19 -16.13
CA SER A 81 21.22 9.81 -16.03
C SER A 81 21.54 8.56 -16.85
N TYR A 82 20.67 7.55 -16.85
CA TYR A 82 20.84 6.37 -17.70
C TYR A 82 20.79 6.72 -19.19
N ARG A 83 19.82 7.55 -19.61
CA ARG A 83 19.70 8.02 -21.01
C ARG A 83 20.91 8.84 -21.49
N GLN A 84 21.57 9.52 -20.57
CA GLN A 84 22.79 10.28 -20.84
C GLN A 84 24.07 9.42 -20.70
N SER A 85 23.95 8.10 -20.56
CA SER A 85 25.05 7.16 -20.38
C SER A 85 25.94 7.47 -19.17
N GLN A 86 25.38 8.12 -18.13
CA GLN A 86 26.07 8.39 -16.86
C GLN A 86 25.99 7.20 -15.89
N LEU A 87 25.06 6.27 -16.13
CA LEU A 87 24.90 5.03 -15.38
C LEU A 87 25.04 3.84 -16.31
N THR A 88 25.66 2.77 -15.83
CA THR A 88 25.59 1.48 -16.52
C THR A 88 24.18 0.92 -16.41
N GLN A 89 23.82 -0.02 -17.29
CA GLN A 89 22.52 -0.72 -17.19
C GLN A 89 22.38 -1.45 -15.84
N TYR A 90 23.47 -2.05 -15.34
CA TYR A 90 23.49 -2.73 -14.05
C TYR A 90 23.16 -1.77 -12.90
N ASP A 91 23.87 -0.63 -12.84
CA ASP A 91 23.67 0.36 -11.77
C ASP A 91 22.28 1.00 -11.85
N TYR A 92 21.79 1.24 -13.06
CA TYR A 92 20.43 1.74 -13.28
C TYR A 92 19.38 0.76 -12.74
N CYS A 93 19.44 -0.52 -13.14
CA CYS A 93 18.48 -1.52 -12.67
C CYS A 93 18.54 -1.70 -11.15
N HIS A 94 19.74 -1.75 -10.56
CA HIS A 94 19.91 -1.89 -9.12
C HIS A 94 19.35 -0.68 -8.36
N GLN A 95 19.72 0.55 -8.74
CA GLN A 95 19.21 1.76 -8.08
C GLN A 95 17.72 1.95 -8.26
N LEU A 96 17.18 1.56 -9.43
CA LEU A 96 15.75 1.60 -9.71
C LEU A 96 14.98 0.69 -8.76
N GLU A 97 15.41 -0.56 -8.60
CA GLU A 97 14.76 -1.51 -7.70
C GLU A 97 14.78 -1.01 -6.25
N GLU A 98 15.92 -0.53 -5.77
CA GLU A 98 16.06 0.00 -4.40
C GLU A 98 15.14 1.21 -4.15
N HIS A 99 14.98 2.12 -5.13
CA HIS A 99 14.06 3.24 -4.97
C HIS A 99 12.60 2.82 -5.03
N ILE A 100 12.25 1.83 -5.85
CA ILE A 100 10.90 1.29 -5.88
C ILE A 100 10.56 0.55 -4.57
N LYS A 101 11.56 -0.08 -3.90
CA LYS A 101 11.38 -0.63 -2.54
C LYS A 101 11.02 0.46 -1.53
N LEU A 102 11.61 1.66 -1.61
CA LEU A 102 11.24 2.78 -0.74
C LEU A 102 9.78 3.19 -0.92
N ILE A 103 9.32 3.28 -2.18
CA ILE A 103 7.92 3.58 -2.51
C ILE A 103 6.99 2.49 -1.97
N ARG A 104 7.31 1.20 -2.20
CA ARG A 104 6.56 0.07 -1.63
C ARG A 104 6.48 0.19 -0.10
N ASN A 105 7.61 0.41 0.58
CA ASN A 105 7.65 0.50 2.05
C ASN A 105 6.73 1.61 2.56
N LYS A 106 6.75 2.76 1.88
CA LYS A 106 5.87 3.87 2.24
C LYS A 106 4.39 3.55 2.02
N ASP A 107 4.05 2.86 0.94
CA ASP A 107 2.68 2.39 0.71
C ASP A 107 2.23 1.40 1.79
N MET A 108 3.12 0.48 2.20
CA MET A 108 2.87 -0.48 3.27
C MET A 108 2.69 0.21 4.63
N GLU A 109 3.41 1.31 4.92
CA GLU A 109 3.20 2.08 6.15
C GLU A 109 1.80 2.68 6.24
N SER A 110 1.30 3.20 5.12
CA SER A 110 0.01 3.90 5.06
C SER A 110 -1.20 2.97 5.13
N THR A 111 -1.04 1.70 4.73
CA THR A 111 -2.17 0.77 4.55
C THR A 111 -2.46 -0.08 5.81
N TYR A 112 -2.27 0.46 7.02
CA TYR A 112 -2.45 -0.28 8.30
C TYR A 112 -1.47 -1.43 8.56
N ASN A 113 -0.45 -1.62 7.71
CA ASN A 113 0.52 -2.70 7.87
C ASN A 113 1.51 -2.46 9.03
N THR A 114 1.46 -1.26 9.64
CA THR A 114 2.26 -0.80 10.79
C THR A 114 1.71 -1.25 12.15
N TYR A 115 0.47 -1.75 12.23
CA TYR A 115 -0.01 -2.39 13.45
C TYR A 115 0.64 -3.76 13.59
N VAL A 116 1.73 -3.77 14.36
CA VAL A 116 2.37 -4.98 14.88
C VAL A 116 1.39 -5.61 15.86
N THR A 117 0.58 -6.53 15.33
CA THR A 117 0.04 -7.78 15.91
C THR A 117 -0.68 -7.81 17.27
N ASP A 118 -0.58 -6.83 18.16
CA ASP A 118 -1.25 -6.90 19.48
C ASP A 118 -2.57 -6.13 19.55
N ASP A 119 -2.97 -5.49 18.47
CA ASP A 119 -4.25 -4.77 18.45
C ASP A 119 -5.42 -5.73 18.20
N LYS A 120 -5.96 -6.28 19.29
CA LYS A 120 -7.22 -7.06 19.30
C LYS A 120 -8.35 -6.36 18.55
N THR A 121 -8.29 -5.05 18.40
CA THR A 121 -9.27 -4.24 17.66
C THR A 121 -9.29 -4.58 16.17
N ILE A 122 -8.15 -4.92 15.55
CA ILE A 122 -8.11 -5.29 14.13
C ILE A 122 -8.84 -6.61 13.90
N TYR A 123 -8.59 -7.62 14.74
CA TYR A 123 -9.27 -8.92 14.63
C TYR A 123 -10.75 -8.81 14.94
N LYS A 124 -11.13 -8.00 15.94
CA LYS A 124 -12.52 -7.72 16.25
C LYS A 124 -13.24 -7.03 15.07
N ASN A 125 -12.63 -5.99 14.50
CA ASN A 125 -13.16 -5.31 13.31
C ASN A 125 -13.26 -6.27 12.11
N TYR A 126 -12.23 -7.09 11.92
CA TYR A 126 -12.22 -8.11 10.87
C TYR A 126 -13.39 -9.11 10.99
N GLU A 127 -13.72 -9.56 12.22
CA GLU A 127 -14.86 -10.44 12.49
C GLU A 127 -16.20 -9.72 12.31
N GLU A 128 -16.33 -8.51 12.84
CA GLU A 128 -17.56 -7.70 12.76
C GLU A 128 -17.91 -7.28 11.33
N THR A 129 -16.91 -7.06 10.47
CA THR A 129 -17.07 -6.66 9.06
C THR A 129 -16.90 -7.81 8.07
N PHE A 130 -16.73 -9.05 8.56
CA PHE A 130 -16.49 -10.22 7.70
C PHE A 130 -17.65 -10.48 6.73
N ILE A 131 -18.88 -10.27 7.17
CA ILE A 131 -20.07 -10.40 6.33
C ILE A 131 -20.39 -9.01 5.76
N PRO A 132 -20.51 -8.84 4.42
CA PRO A 132 -20.75 -9.86 3.41
C PRO A 132 -19.55 -10.25 2.52
N PHE A 133 -18.46 -9.47 2.50
CA PHE A 133 -17.42 -9.61 1.46
C PHE A 133 -16.19 -10.43 1.88
N GLY A 134 -16.15 -10.94 3.12
CA GLY A 134 -14.98 -11.61 3.67
C GLY A 134 -14.58 -12.87 2.91
N GLN A 135 -15.56 -13.73 2.60
CA GLN A 135 -15.28 -14.95 1.84
C GLN A 135 -14.82 -14.65 0.41
N VAL A 136 -15.38 -13.61 -0.23
CA VAL A 136 -15.01 -13.20 -1.59
C VAL A 136 -13.57 -12.72 -1.64
N ALA A 137 -13.19 -11.81 -0.73
CA ALA A 137 -11.83 -11.30 -0.63
C ALA A 137 -10.83 -12.43 -0.35
N LYS A 138 -11.15 -13.31 0.61
CA LYS A 138 -10.30 -14.45 0.97
C LYS A 138 -10.09 -15.41 -0.20
N SER A 139 -11.18 -15.89 -0.82
CA SER A 139 -11.12 -16.83 -1.95
C SER A 139 -10.35 -16.25 -3.15
N ARG A 140 -10.54 -14.96 -3.44
CA ARG A 140 -9.82 -14.28 -4.51
C ARG A 140 -8.31 -14.23 -4.26
N LEU A 141 -7.89 -13.85 -3.06
CA LEU A 141 -6.47 -13.78 -2.69
C LEU A 141 -5.82 -15.16 -2.68
N MET A 142 -6.52 -16.19 -2.16
CA MET A 142 -6.05 -17.57 -2.20
C MET A 142 -5.82 -18.05 -3.63
N GLY A 143 -6.74 -17.74 -4.55
CA GLY A 143 -6.63 -18.10 -5.96
C GLY A 143 -5.37 -17.54 -6.62
N PHE A 144 -5.02 -16.29 -6.33
CA PHE A 144 -3.83 -15.66 -6.91
C PHE A 144 -2.52 -16.00 -6.18
N LEU A 145 -2.55 -16.18 -4.86
CA LEU A 145 -1.36 -16.57 -4.10
C LEU A 145 -1.01 -18.05 -4.28
N GLY A 146 -1.98 -18.90 -4.59
CA GLY A 146 -1.81 -20.35 -4.73
C GLY A 146 -1.75 -21.10 -3.39
N TYR A 147 -1.98 -20.41 -2.27
CA TYR A 147 -2.06 -21.00 -0.93
C TYR A 147 -2.99 -20.17 -0.03
N GLU A 148 -3.37 -20.73 1.12
CA GLU A 148 -4.09 -20.01 2.16
C GLU A 148 -3.09 -19.34 3.13
N PRO A 149 -2.94 -18.01 3.10
CA PRO A 149 -2.10 -17.31 4.08
C PRO A 149 -2.71 -17.41 5.48
N LYS A 150 -1.86 -17.40 6.51
CA LYS A 150 -2.32 -17.25 7.89
C LYS A 150 -3.06 -15.93 8.03
N LEU A 151 -4.13 -15.91 8.85
CA LEU A 151 -4.93 -14.71 9.05
C LEU A 151 -4.08 -13.51 9.52
N GLU A 152 -3.10 -13.73 10.39
CA GLU A 152 -2.19 -12.68 10.86
C GLU A 152 -1.40 -12.00 9.72
N HIS A 153 -1.18 -12.71 8.60
CA HIS A 153 -0.53 -12.20 7.40
C HIS A 153 -1.52 -11.56 6.42
N SER A 154 -2.77 -12.03 6.38
CA SER A 154 -3.78 -11.59 5.40
C SER A 154 -4.77 -10.56 5.91
N VAL A 155 -4.95 -10.42 7.21
CA VAL A 155 -6.02 -9.63 7.85
C VAL A 155 -6.13 -8.21 7.28
N VAL A 156 -5.00 -7.52 7.13
CA VAL A 156 -4.96 -6.14 6.62
C VAL A 156 -5.31 -6.07 5.13
N ALA A 157 -4.75 -6.99 4.32
CA ALA A 157 -5.02 -7.05 2.89
C ALA A 157 -6.48 -7.44 2.61
N GLU A 158 -7.03 -8.37 3.38
CA GLU A 158 -8.43 -8.78 3.28
C GLU A 158 -9.39 -7.65 3.67
N MET A 159 -9.13 -6.92 4.76
CA MET A 159 -9.94 -5.76 5.15
C MET A 159 -9.88 -4.66 4.09
N TRP A 160 -8.69 -4.38 3.56
CA TRP A 160 -8.53 -3.40 2.49
C TRP A 160 -9.28 -3.81 1.22
N LEU A 161 -9.15 -5.07 0.79
CA LEU A 161 -9.84 -5.59 -0.39
C LEU A 161 -11.37 -5.57 -0.20
N ARG A 162 -11.88 -5.91 0.99
CA ARG A 162 -13.31 -5.79 1.31
C ARG A 162 -13.79 -4.35 1.19
N HIS A 163 -13.03 -3.38 1.70
CA HIS A 163 -13.38 -1.97 1.57
C HIS A 163 -13.46 -1.55 0.11
N MET A 164 -12.51 -2.00 -0.72
CA MET A 164 -12.53 -1.73 -2.16
C MET A 164 -13.75 -2.35 -2.86
N ILE A 165 -14.15 -3.57 -2.49
CA ILE A 165 -15.34 -4.26 -3.04
C ILE A 165 -16.63 -3.58 -2.55
N ALA A 166 -16.70 -3.23 -1.27
CA ALA A 166 -17.91 -2.68 -0.64
C ALA A 166 -18.27 -1.26 -1.10
N ASN A 167 -17.30 -0.51 -1.63
CA ASN A 167 -17.54 0.85 -2.10
C ASN A 167 -18.36 0.91 -3.41
N ASP A 168 -18.84 -0.22 -3.96
CA ASP A 168 -19.67 -0.36 -5.19
C ASP A 168 -19.13 0.38 -6.43
N THR A 169 -17.90 0.89 -6.35
CA THR A 169 -17.28 1.71 -7.41
C THR A 169 -16.54 0.86 -8.43
N ILE A 170 -16.25 -0.41 -8.12
CA ILE A 170 -15.38 -1.26 -8.92
C ILE A 170 -15.91 -2.70 -8.90
N ASP A 171 -16.38 -3.17 -10.05
CA ASP A 171 -16.55 -4.61 -10.29
C ASP A 171 -15.18 -5.22 -10.59
N LEU A 172 -14.70 -6.07 -9.68
CA LEU A 172 -13.44 -6.79 -9.88
C LEU A 172 -13.65 -7.95 -10.86
N PRO A 173 -13.00 -7.97 -12.04
CA PRO A 173 -13.10 -9.08 -12.97
C PRO A 173 -12.45 -10.34 -12.36
N ASP A 174 -12.77 -11.53 -12.89
CA ASP A 174 -12.12 -12.78 -12.47
C ASP A 174 -10.60 -12.78 -12.72
N ALA A 175 -10.15 -11.99 -13.70
CA ALA A 175 -8.74 -11.80 -13.98
C ALA A 175 -8.04 -10.96 -12.89
N MET A 176 -6.74 -11.17 -12.77
CA MET A 176 -5.89 -10.42 -11.85
C MET A 176 -5.83 -8.94 -12.21
N THR A 177 -6.01 -8.08 -11.21
CA THR A 177 -5.97 -6.62 -11.33
C THR A 177 -4.82 -6.02 -10.51
N SER A 178 -4.59 -4.71 -10.64
CA SER A 178 -3.65 -3.97 -9.79
C SER A 178 -4.07 -3.99 -8.32
N ILE A 179 -5.36 -4.09 -8.02
CA ILE A 179 -5.88 -4.24 -6.66
C ILE A 179 -5.39 -5.58 -6.07
N ASP A 180 -5.44 -6.66 -6.84
CA ASP A 180 -4.96 -7.98 -6.41
C ASP A 180 -3.45 -8.00 -6.20
N GLN A 181 -2.70 -7.34 -7.09
CA GLN A 181 -1.26 -7.18 -6.97
C GLN A 181 -0.88 -6.46 -5.67
N LYS A 182 -1.57 -5.35 -5.36
CA LYS A 182 -1.35 -4.62 -4.11
C LYS A 182 -1.66 -5.48 -2.89
N ALA A 183 -2.83 -6.13 -2.85
CA ALA A 183 -3.21 -6.96 -1.73
C ALA A 183 -2.24 -8.14 -1.52
N ALA A 184 -1.78 -8.80 -2.59
CA ALA A 184 -0.80 -9.87 -2.50
C ALA A 184 0.58 -9.35 -2.03
N ALA A 185 1.02 -8.19 -2.51
CA ALA A 185 2.24 -7.54 -2.03
C ALA A 185 2.15 -7.18 -0.53
N MET A 186 0.99 -6.73 -0.06
CA MET A 186 0.74 -6.47 1.37
C MET A 186 0.91 -7.74 2.21
N ILE A 187 0.38 -8.87 1.75
CA ILE A 187 0.51 -10.17 2.43
C ILE A 187 1.97 -10.60 2.48
N LYS A 188 2.67 -10.57 1.35
CA LYS A 188 4.09 -10.97 1.29
C LYS A 188 5.00 -10.09 2.14
N TYR A 189 4.76 -8.78 2.12
CA TYR A 189 5.50 -7.88 3.00
C TYR A 189 5.20 -8.18 4.48
N ARG A 190 3.92 -8.43 4.82
CA ARG A 190 3.51 -8.72 6.20
C ARG A 190 4.04 -10.07 6.71
N GLU A 191 4.08 -11.10 5.87
CA GLU A 191 4.73 -12.39 6.16
C GLU A 191 6.16 -12.16 6.66
N ILE A 192 6.97 -11.44 5.88
CA ILE A 192 8.37 -11.16 6.23
C ILE A 192 8.47 -10.25 7.44
N LEU A 193 7.58 -9.25 7.56
CA LEU A 193 7.55 -8.32 8.69
C LEU A 193 7.33 -9.06 10.02
N LEU A 194 6.39 -10.01 10.06
CA LEU A 194 6.06 -10.75 11.28
C LEU A 194 7.09 -11.84 11.59
N GLU A 195 7.65 -12.49 10.57
CA GLU A 195 8.59 -13.60 10.76
C GLU A 195 10.04 -13.14 11.00
N SER A 196 10.46 -12.06 10.34
CA SER A 196 11.86 -11.62 10.26
C SER A 196 12.08 -10.16 10.66
N GLY A 197 11.02 -9.40 10.92
CA GLY A 197 11.09 -8.01 11.33
C GLY A 197 11.22 -7.01 10.19
N ARG A 198 11.05 -5.73 10.55
CA ARG A 198 10.90 -4.61 9.59
C ARG A 198 12.10 -4.44 8.66
N ALA A 199 13.33 -4.52 9.18
CA ALA A 199 14.52 -4.33 8.35
C ALA A 199 14.61 -5.36 7.19
N ILE A 200 14.20 -6.60 7.45
CA ILE A 200 14.19 -7.66 6.43
C ILE A 200 13.00 -7.46 5.47
N ALA A 201 11.83 -7.07 5.97
CA ALA A 201 10.69 -6.74 5.12
C ALA A 201 11.00 -5.57 4.18
N ASP A 202 11.64 -4.51 4.69
CA ASP A 202 11.99 -3.31 3.93
C ASP A 202 13.04 -3.56 2.85
N SER A 203 13.93 -4.54 3.04
CA SER A 203 14.94 -4.96 2.07
C SER A 203 14.50 -6.11 1.17
N SER A 204 13.36 -6.73 1.47
CA SER A 204 12.85 -7.89 0.74
C SER A 204 12.64 -7.57 -0.76
N PRO A 205 12.79 -8.58 -1.64
CA PRO A 205 12.52 -8.42 -3.07
C PRO A 205 11.13 -7.86 -3.34
N LEU A 206 10.99 -7.11 -4.43
CA LEU A 206 9.69 -6.65 -4.88
C LEU A 206 8.85 -7.84 -5.34
N PHE A 207 7.66 -7.97 -4.74
CA PHE A 207 6.72 -9.02 -5.10
C PHE A 207 5.78 -8.53 -6.18
N ARG A 208 5.70 -9.30 -7.27
CA ARG A 208 4.72 -9.12 -8.33
C ARG A 208 4.22 -10.48 -8.74
N LEU A 209 2.90 -10.64 -8.74
CA LEU A 209 2.28 -11.83 -9.32
C LEU A 209 2.52 -11.80 -10.82
N THR A 210 3.17 -12.83 -11.35
CA THR A 210 3.21 -13.05 -12.78
C THR A 210 1.89 -13.68 -13.19
N VAL A 211 1.37 -13.29 -14.36
CA VAL A 211 0.30 -14.04 -15.00
C VAL A 211 0.93 -15.34 -15.49
N SER A 212 1.05 -16.32 -14.60
CA SER A 212 1.17 -17.71 -15.00
C SER A 212 -0.06 -17.97 -15.87
N GLN A 213 0.16 -18.20 -17.16
CA GLN A 213 -0.89 -18.61 -18.08
C GLN A 213 -1.66 -19.76 -17.42
N GLN A 214 -2.89 -19.47 -16.98
CA GLN A 214 -3.83 -20.51 -16.61
C GLN A 214 -4.14 -21.25 -17.91
N LEU A 215 -3.50 -22.42 -18.06
CA LEU A 215 -3.97 -23.51 -18.90
C LEU A 215 -5.22 -24.12 -18.26
#